data_AF-A0A929QRV1-F1
#
_entry.id   AF-A0A929QRV1-F1
#
_cell.length_a   1.000
_cell.length_b   1.000
_cell.length_c   1.000
_cell.angle_alpha   90.00
_cell.angle_beta   90.00
_cell.angle_gamma   90.00
#
_symmetry.space_group_name_H-M   'P 1'
#
loop_
_entity.id
_entity.type
_entity.pdbx_description
1 polymer ?
#
loop_
_entity_poly.entity_id
_entity_poly.type
_entity_poly.pdbx_seq_one_letter_code
_entity_poly.pdbx_strand_id
1 'polypeptide(L)'
;MAHKVLPVGRVPEVSVERRKFFLNIYRNLELFADIIEENGPSLEFIKIGRETIYFGELMNGFGELTFLEKVVFRAVCFEERSYAEIRDALFPSASNTNVVALKFTSAMNKLILFYDNAVLMKSCLKENKKVKEIKRKKIVDDRMEQFNKEQEEKSIELRGVLV
;
A
#
# COMPACT_ATOMS: atom_id res chain seq x y z
N MET A 1 -11.49 -10.84 -35.07
CA MET A 1 -11.49 -9.80 -34.01
C MET A 1 -10.05 -9.46 -33.70
N ALA A 2 -9.59 -8.26 -34.06
CA ALA A 2 -8.22 -7.85 -33.79
C ALA A 2 -8.06 -7.62 -32.28
N HIS A 3 -7.12 -8.34 -31.65
CA HIS A 3 -6.68 -8.00 -30.30
C HIS A 3 -6.24 -6.54 -30.31
N LYS A 4 -6.84 -5.73 -29.45
CA LYS A 4 -6.52 -4.31 -29.31
C LYS A 4 -5.14 -4.22 -28.67
N VAL A 5 -4.09 -4.33 -29.49
CA VAL A 5 -2.71 -4.09 -29.08
C VAL A 5 -2.68 -2.67 -28.54
N LEU A 6 -2.35 -2.52 -27.25
CA LEU A 6 -2.10 -1.24 -26.63
C LEU A 6 -1.08 -0.49 -27.52
N PRO A 7 -1.40 0.69 -28.06
CA PRO A 7 -0.43 1.41 -28.87
C PRO A 7 0.81 1.64 -28.02
N VAL A 8 1.95 1.10 -28.45
CA VAL A 8 3.28 1.48 -27.96
C VAL A 8 3.49 2.92 -28.46
N GLY A 9 2.87 3.87 -27.78
CA GLY A 9 2.68 5.23 -28.27
C GLY A 9 2.60 6.19 -27.09
N ARG A 10 3.72 6.90 -26.89
CA ARG A 10 4.03 7.83 -25.80
C ARG A 10 4.01 7.20 -24.42
N VAL A 11 5.22 7.03 -23.87
CA VAL A 11 5.42 6.97 -22.42
C VAL A 11 4.68 8.18 -21.83
N PRO A 12 3.69 8.01 -20.95
CA PRO A 12 3.06 9.15 -20.30
C PRO A 12 4.15 9.94 -19.58
N GLU A 13 4.30 11.21 -19.92
CA GLU A 13 5.22 12.10 -19.22
C GLU A 13 4.72 12.23 -17.79
N VAL A 14 5.42 11.57 -16.87
CA VAL A 14 5.20 11.76 -15.45
C VAL A 14 5.70 13.16 -15.11
N SER A 15 4.82 14.00 -14.57
CA SER A 15 5.18 15.37 -14.17
C SER A 15 6.38 15.36 -13.22
N VAL A 16 7.15 16.45 -13.23
CA VAL A 16 8.31 16.60 -12.34
C VAL A 16 7.89 16.51 -10.88
N GLU A 17 6.73 17.08 -10.50
CA GLU A 17 6.21 16.98 -9.14
C GLU A 17 5.90 15.54 -8.76
N ARG A 18 5.29 14.78 -9.65
CA ARG A 18 4.94 13.38 -9.40
C ARG A 18 6.18 12.51 -9.27
N ARG A 19 7.23 12.76 -10.07
CA ARG A 19 8.55 12.12 -9.89
C ARG A 19 9.17 12.42 -8.52
N LYS A 20 9.20 13.70 -8.12
CA LYS A 20 9.71 14.13 -6.80
C LYS A 20 8.93 13.50 -5.64
N PHE A 21 7.62 13.40 -5.78
CA PHE A 21 6.75 12.75 -4.81
C PHE A 21 7.13 11.27 -4.60
N PHE A 22 7.19 10.48 -5.67
CA PHE A 22 7.55 9.06 -5.57
C PHE A 22 9.01 8.83 -5.18
N LEU A 23 9.92 9.73 -5.56
CA LEU A 23 11.31 9.68 -5.09
C LEU A 23 11.38 9.84 -3.57
N ASN A 24 10.60 10.76 -3.00
CA ASN A 24 10.57 10.94 -1.56
C ASN A 24 10.04 9.69 -0.85
N ILE A 25 9.00 9.05 -1.41
CA ILE A 25 8.51 7.77 -0.89
C ILE A 25 9.62 6.71 -0.98
N TYR A 26 10.25 6.58 -2.15
CA TYR A 26 11.32 5.60 -2.39
C TYR A 26 12.48 5.74 -1.40
N ARG A 27 12.95 6.97 -1.15
CA ARG A 27 14.03 7.22 -0.17
C ARG A 27 13.65 6.83 1.24
N ASN A 28 12.41 7.11 1.65
CA ASN A 28 11.94 6.69 2.97
C ASN A 28 11.93 5.16 3.06
N LEU A 29 11.45 4.46 2.03
CA LEU A 29 11.41 2.99 2.06
C LEU A 29 12.79 2.35 2.01
N GLU A 30 13.75 2.90 1.26
CA GLU A 30 15.15 2.44 1.31
C GLU A 30 15.74 2.58 2.72
N LEU A 31 15.48 3.70 3.41
CA LEU A 31 15.96 3.90 4.78
C LEU A 31 15.35 2.91 5.78
N PHE A 32 14.14 2.41 5.51
CA PHE A 32 13.47 1.43 6.35
C PHE A 32 13.71 -0.01 5.88
N ALA A 33 14.38 -0.25 4.74
CA ALA A 33 14.57 -1.60 4.19
C ALA A 33 15.33 -2.51 5.16
N ASP A 34 16.41 -2.00 5.78
CA ASP A 34 17.21 -2.74 6.75
C ASP A 34 16.40 -3.09 8.02
N ILE A 35 15.59 -2.13 8.49
CA ILE A 35 14.71 -2.32 9.66
C ILE A 35 13.65 -3.40 9.37
N ILE A 36 13.24 -3.56 8.11
CA ILE A 36 12.19 -4.48 7.67
C ILE A 36 12.73 -5.89 7.42
N GLU A 37 13.95 -6.03 6.88
CA GLU A 37 14.60 -7.35 6.78
C GLU A 37 14.77 -7.98 8.16
N GLU A 38 15.05 -7.17 9.18
CA GLU A 38 15.21 -7.66 10.55
C GLU A 38 13.87 -7.91 11.28
N ASN A 39 12.83 -7.11 11.03
CA ASN A 39 11.60 -7.12 11.85
C ASN A 39 10.32 -7.53 11.10
N GLY A 40 10.40 -7.80 9.80
CA GLY A 40 9.24 -7.97 8.91
C GLY A 40 8.51 -6.66 8.61
N PRO A 41 7.56 -6.65 7.65
CA PRO A 41 6.79 -5.44 7.34
C PRO A 41 5.96 -5.02 8.56
N SER A 42 6.26 -3.85 9.14
CA SER A 42 5.45 -3.32 10.25
C SER A 42 4.03 -3.00 9.74
N LEU A 43 3.02 -3.31 10.57
CA LEU A 43 1.61 -3.01 10.29
C LEU A 43 1.29 -1.50 10.40
N GLU A 44 2.31 -0.64 10.34
CA GLU A 44 2.19 0.76 10.74
C GLU A 44 1.63 1.61 9.61
N PHE A 45 0.95 2.68 10.02
CA PHE A 45 0.43 3.68 9.12
C PHE A 45 1.38 4.87 9.09
N ILE A 46 1.94 5.18 7.93
CA ILE A 46 2.79 6.35 7.74
C ILE A 46 2.02 7.47 7.08
N LYS A 47 2.34 8.72 7.43
CA LYS A 47 1.74 9.88 6.78
C LYS A 47 2.61 10.33 5.61
N ILE A 48 2.08 10.27 4.40
CA ILE A 48 2.74 10.76 3.18
C ILE A 48 1.85 11.85 2.57
N GLY A 49 2.32 13.10 2.64
CA GLY A 49 1.53 14.26 2.23
C GLY A 49 0.27 14.42 3.07
N ARG A 50 -0.90 14.43 2.41
CA ARG A 50 -2.21 14.47 3.08
C ARG A 50 -2.75 13.09 3.44
N GLU A 51 -2.14 12.03 2.92
CA GLU A 51 -2.62 10.68 3.12
C GLU A 51 -1.92 9.97 4.28
N THR A 52 -2.66 9.07 4.91
CA THR A 52 -2.15 8.10 5.88
C THR A 52 -2.23 6.76 5.21
N ILE A 53 -1.09 6.13 5.02
CA ILE A 53 -0.90 5.01 4.10
C ILE A 53 -0.44 3.81 4.92
N TYR A 54 -0.95 2.64 4.57
CA TYR A 54 -0.51 1.41 5.20
C TYR A 54 0.88 1.02 4.64
N PHE A 55 1.87 1.02 5.53
CA PHE A 55 3.28 0.87 5.17
C PHE A 55 3.59 -0.50 4.56
N GLY A 56 2.96 -1.57 5.05
CA GLY A 56 3.16 -2.93 4.53
C GLY A 56 2.80 -3.10 3.05
N GLU A 57 1.69 -2.52 2.58
CA GLU A 57 1.30 -2.58 1.16
C GLU A 57 2.23 -1.75 0.28
N LEU A 58 2.68 -0.60 0.80
CA LEU A 58 3.66 0.22 0.11
C LEU A 58 4.98 -0.54 -0.05
N MET A 59 5.44 -1.21 1.01
CA MET A 59 6.66 -2.03 0.99
C MET A 59 6.55 -3.24 0.06
N ASN A 60 5.44 -3.98 0.11
CA ASN A 60 5.18 -5.09 -0.81
C ASN A 60 5.25 -4.62 -2.26
N GLY A 61 4.63 -3.48 -2.56
CA GLY A 61 4.68 -2.88 -3.88
C GLY A 61 6.08 -2.50 -4.35
N PHE A 62 6.91 -1.97 -3.46
CA PHE A 62 8.31 -1.70 -3.79
C PHE A 62 9.15 -2.98 -3.93
N GLY A 63 8.78 -4.05 -3.21
CA GLY A 63 9.33 -5.39 -3.38
C GLY A 63 9.11 -5.95 -4.80
N GLU A 64 7.99 -5.62 -5.45
CA GLU A 64 7.65 -6.07 -6.80
C GLU A 64 8.38 -5.33 -7.94
N LEU A 65 9.13 -4.26 -7.62
CA LEU A 65 10.03 -3.63 -8.57
C LEU A 65 11.24 -4.53 -8.80
N THR A 66 11.53 -4.84 -10.05
CA THR A 66 12.76 -5.54 -10.42
C THR A 66 13.98 -4.68 -10.09
N PHE A 67 15.13 -5.32 -9.87
CA PHE A 67 16.39 -4.61 -9.63
C PHE A 67 16.66 -3.53 -10.69
N LEU A 68 16.50 -3.86 -11.98
CA LEU A 68 16.68 -2.92 -13.09
C LEU A 68 15.68 -1.75 -13.04
N GLU A 69 14.44 -1.97 -12.63
CA GLU A 69 13.45 -0.89 -12.46
C GLU A 69 13.84 0.05 -11.31
N LYS A 70 14.32 -0.48 -10.18
CA LYS A 70 14.81 0.32 -9.05
C LYS A 70 16.02 1.17 -9.45
N VAL A 71 17.00 0.57 -10.12
CA VAL A 71 18.22 1.27 -10.59
C VAL A 71 17.87 2.36 -11.59
N VAL A 72 17.03 2.06 -12.59
CA VAL A 72 16.61 3.07 -13.59
C VAL A 72 15.82 4.19 -12.92
N PHE A 73 14.88 3.87 -12.03
CA PHE A 73 14.12 4.88 -11.30
C PHE A 73 15.03 5.80 -10.47
N ARG A 74 16.00 5.23 -9.73
CA ARG A 74 16.99 6.00 -8.96
C ARG A 74 17.85 6.87 -9.87
N ALA A 75 18.37 6.34 -10.97
CA ALA A 75 19.22 7.09 -11.88
C ALA A 75 18.49 8.28 -12.53
N VAL A 76 17.20 8.10 -12.89
CA VAL A 76 16.39 9.17 -13.50
C VAL A 76 15.93 10.20 -12.46
N CYS A 77 15.44 9.76 -11.31
CA CYS A 77 14.80 10.65 -10.35
C CYS A 77 15.77 11.26 -9.33
N PHE A 78 16.77 10.50 -8.88
CA PHE A 78 17.72 10.93 -7.84
C PHE A 78 19.00 11.51 -8.43
N GLU A 79 19.58 10.79 -9.39
CA GLU A 79 20.84 11.22 -10.02
C GLU A 79 20.63 12.16 -11.22
N GLU A 80 19.37 12.38 -11.60
CA GLU A 80 18.96 13.24 -12.73
C GLU A 80 19.66 12.91 -14.06
N ARG A 81 20.09 11.65 -14.23
CA ARG A 81 20.76 11.20 -15.45
C ARG A 81 19.79 11.16 -16.61
N SER A 82 20.29 11.49 -17.79
CA SER A 82 19.58 11.31 -19.05
C SER A 82 19.41 9.83 -19.38
N TYR A 83 18.39 9.50 -20.17
CA TYR A 83 18.20 8.11 -20.63
C TYR A 83 19.37 7.61 -21.50
N ALA A 84 20.11 8.51 -22.15
CA ALA A 84 21.30 8.14 -22.92
C ALA A 84 22.42 7.65 -22.00
N GLU A 85 22.73 8.39 -20.93
CA GLU A 85 23.75 8.00 -19.95
C GLU A 85 23.39 6.68 -19.25
N ILE A 86 22.11 6.48 -18.91
CA ILE A 86 21.64 5.26 -18.28
C ILE A 86 21.72 4.07 -19.24
N ARG A 87 21.36 4.28 -20.52
CA ARG A 87 21.50 3.26 -21.57
C ARG A 87 22.95 2.84 -21.70
N ASP A 88 23.87 3.79 -21.78
CA ASP A 88 25.30 3.49 -21.97
C ASP A 88 25.89 2.72 -20.79
N ALA A 89 25.43 3.00 -19.57
CA ALA A 89 25.89 2.32 -18.36
C ALA A 89 25.26 0.92 -18.17
N LEU A 90 23.96 0.75 -18.44
CA LEU A 90 23.21 -0.45 -18.04
C LEU A 90 22.79 -1.35 -19.22
N PHE A 91 22.73 -0.78 -20.43
CA PHE A 91 22.28 -1.44 -21.64
C PHE A 91 23.20 -1.11 -22.83
N PRO A 92 24.52 -1.39 -22.74
CA PRO A 92 25.51 -0.94 -23.73
C PRO A 92 25.23 -1.48 -25.14
N SER A 93 24.55 -2.63 -25.25
CA SER A 93 24.15 -3.23 -26.53
C SER A 93 22.86 -2.64 -27.12
N ALA A 94 22.15 -1.77 -26.40
CA ALA A 94 20.92 -1.17 -26.88
C ALA A 94 21.22 0.03 -27.80
N SER A 95 20.63 0.03 -29.00
CA SER A 95 20.84 1.10 -29.98
C SER A 95 20.04 2.38 -29.69
N ASN A 96 19.10 2.35 -28.74
CA ASN A 96 18.20 3.47 -28.43
C ASN A 96 17.87 3.53 -26.93
N THR A 97 17.32 4.66 -26.51
CA THR A 97 16.96 4.94 -25.10
C THR A 97 15.60 4.38 -24.69
N ASN A 98 14.85 3.73 -25.59
CA ASN A 98 13.51 3.24 -25.29
C ASN A 98 13.53 2.14 -24.22
N VAL A 99 14.60 1.34 -24.16
CA VAL A 99 14.75 0.32 -23.10
C VAL A 99 14.72 0.96 -21.70
N VAL A 100 15.41 2.10 -21.54
CA VAL A 100 15.44 2.86 -20.29
C VAL A 100 14.06 3.49 -20.03
N ALA A 101 13.48 4.12 -21.06
CA ALA A 101 12.16 4.74 -20.96
C ALA A 101 11.07 3.72 -20.54
N LEU A 102 11.09 2.51 -21.11
CA LEU A 102 10.16 1.44 -20.76
C LEU A 102 10.35 0.96 -19.31
N LYS A 103 11.59 0.78 -18.85
CA LYS A 103 11.88 0.41 -17.46
C LYS A 103 11.45 1.49 -16.48
N PHE A 104 11.72 2.77 -16.81
CA PHE A 104 11.29 3.90 -16.00
C PHE A 104 9.75 3.97 -15.91
N THR A 105 9.07 3.85 -17.06
CA THR A 105 7.60 3.87 -17.12
C THR A 105 6.98 2.72 -16.33
N SER A 106 7.54 1.52 -16.47
CA SER A 106 7.11 0.33 -15.72
C SER A 106 7.26 0.56 -14.21
N ALA A 107 8.41 1.08 -13.78
CA ALA A 107 8.65 1.41 -12.38
C ALA A 107 7.63 2.43 -11.86
N MET A 108 7.40 3.51 -12.60
CA MET A 108 6.44 4.55 -12.24
C MET A 108 5.00 4.04 -12.14
N ASN A 109 4.56 3.24 -13.10
CA ASN A 109 3.20 2.70 -13.10
C ASN A 109 2.95 1.75 -11.92
N LYS A 110 3.93 0.90 -11.61
CA LYS A 110 3.91 0.04 -10.43
C LYS A 110 3.81 0.87 -9.15
N LEU A 111 4.70 1.85 -8.99
CA LEU A 111 4.70 2.74 -7.83
C LEU A 111 3.37 3.47 -7.62
N ILE A 112 2.76 3.96 -8.70
CA ILE A 112 1.43 4.59 -8.66
C ILE A 112 0.38 3.58 -8.20
N LEU A 113 0.34 2.40 -8.81
CA LEU A 113 -0.63 1.37 -8.48
C LEU A 113 -0.54 0.96 -7.01
N PHE A 114 0.67 0.77 -6.49
CA PHE A 114 0.86 0.38 -5.09
C PHE A 114 0.52 1.49 -4.12
N TYR A 115 0.84 2.73 -4.46
CA TYR A 115 0.40 3.89 -3.68
C TYR A 115 -1.12 3.97 -3.62
N ASP A 116 -1.80 3.86 -4.76
CA ASP A 116 -3.26 3.91 -4.83
C ASP A 116 -3.88 2.74 -4.02
N ASN A 117 -3.33 1.53 -4.15
CA ASN A 117 -3.76 0.37 -3.36
C ASN A 117 -3.54 0.56 -1.85
N ALA A 118 -2.39 1.11 -1.44
CA ALA A 118 -2.09 1.34 -0.03
C ALA A 118 -2.96 2.46 0.57
N VAL A 119 -3.37 3.45 -0.23
CA VAL A 119 -4.36 4.46 0.15
C VAL A 119 -5.76 3.84 0.25
N LEU A 120 -6.17 2.99 -0.69
CA LEU A 120 -7.46 2.28 -0.62
C LEU A 120 -7.55 1.33 0.58
N MET A 121 -6.46 0.63 0.91
CA MET A 121 -6.41 -0.31 2.03
C MET A 121 -6.72 0.36 3.38
N LYS A 122 -6.31 1.63 3.56
CA LYS A 122 -6.69 2.46 4.72
C LYS A 122 -8.21 2.54 4.89
N SER A 123 -8.94 2.76 3.80
CA SER A 123 -10.41 2.85 3.83
C SER A 123 -11.03 1.50 4.20
N CYS A 124 -10.56 0.41 3.60
CA CYS A 124 -11.01 -0.95 3.92
C CYS A 124 -10.73 -1.35 5.38
N LEU A 125 -9.56 -1.00 5.91
CA LEU A 125 -9.19 -1.29 7.30
C LEU A 125 -9.99 -0.45 8.30
N LYS A 126 -10.29 0.82 8.00
CA LYS A 126 -11.17 1.67 8.82
C LYS A 126 -12.58 1.09 8.91
N GLU A 127 -13.14 0.64 7.79
CA GLU A 127 -14.46 0.00 7.77
C GLU A 127 -14.45 -1.33 8.53
N ASN A 128 -13.44 -2.17 8.33
CA ASN A 128 -13.31 -3.43 9.07
C ASN A 128 -13.18 -3.23 10.59
N LYS A 129 -12.46 -2.20 11.05
CA LYS A 129 -12.38 -1.87 12.47
C LYS A 129 -13.75 -1.48 13.03
N LYS A 130 -14.48 -0.61 12.33
CA LYS A 130 -15.86 -0.23 12.70
C LYS A 130 -16.80 -1.43 12.76
N VAL A 131 -16.74 -2.32 11.77
CA VAL A 131 -17.57 -3.53 11.73
C VAL A 131 -17.24 -4.47 12.89
N LYS A 132 -15.95 -4.68 13.20
CA LYS A 132 -15.54 -5.49 14.36
C LYS A 132 -16.03 -4.89 15.68
N GLU A 133 -16.01 -3.57 15.81
CA GLU A 133 -16.47 -2.85 17.01
C GLU A 133 -18.00 -2.96 17.18
N ILE A 134 -18.77 -2.79 16.10
CA ILE A 134 -20.23 -3.01 16.08
C ILE A 134 -20.58 -4.45 16.48
N LYS A 135 -19.89 -5.45 15.90
CA LYS A 135 -20.11 -6.86 16.24
C LYS A 135 -19.80 -7.16 17.72
N ARG A 136 -18.71 -6.61 18.26
CA ARG A 136 -18.35 -6.78 19.67
C ARG A 136 -19.40 -6.15 20.59
N LYS A 137 -19.87 -4.94 20.27
CA LYS A 137 -20.92 -4.27 21.06
C LYS A 137 -22.20 -5.10 21.07
N LYS A 138 -22.64 -5.60 19.91
CA LYS A 138 -23.81 -6.47 19.81
C LYS A 138 -23.70 -7.72 20.70
N ILE A 139 -22.55 -8.39 20.70
CA ILE A 139 -22.32 -9.57 21.56
C ILE A 139 -22.40 -9.22 23.04
N VAL A 140 -21.90 -8.05 23.45
CA VAL A 140 -21.98 -7.59 24.84
C VAL A 140 -23.42 -7.24 25.22
N ASP A 141 -24.13 -6.53 24.35
CA ASP A 141 -25.53 -6.15 24.57
C ASP A 141 -26.42 -7.41 24.68
N ASP A 142 -26.29 -8.36 23.74
CA ASP A 142 -27.03 -9.64 23.74
C ASP A 142 -26.75 -10.46 25.02
N ARG A 143 -25.50 -10.47 25.50
CA ARG A 143 -25.12 -11.16 26.75
C ARG A 143 -25.67 -10.49 28.00
N MET A 144 -25.70 -9.16 28.05
CA MET A 144 -26.30 -8.45 29.20
C MET A 144 -27.81 -8.65 29.25
N GLU A 145 -28.48 -8.72 28.09
CA GLU A 145 -29.91 -8.97 28.03
C GLU A 145 -30.27 -10.38 28.53
N GLN A 146 -29.46 -11.39 28.15
CA GLN A 146 -29.56 -12.75 28.71
C GLN A 146 -29.34 -12.77 30.22
N PHE A 147 -28.28 -12.12 30.71
CA PHE A 147 -27.98 -12.08 32.14
C PHE A 147 -29.10 -11.43 32.95
N ASN A 148 -29.69 -10.34 32.45
CA ASN A 148 -30.80 -9.66 33.14
C ASN A 148 -32.05 -10.55 33.23
N LYS A 149 -32.39 -11.28 32.16
CA LYS A 149 -33.50 -12.24 32.18
C LYS A 149 -33.27 -13.37 33.20
N GLU A 150 -32.06 -13.92 33.24
CA GLU A 150 -31.72 -14.98 34.21
C GLU A 150 -31.78 -14.49 35.66
N GLN A 151 -31.40 -13.23 35.94
CA GLN A 151 -31.53 -12.64 37.27
C GLN A 151 -32.99 -12.39 37.65
N GLU A 152 -33.81 -11.96 36.69
CA GLU A 152 -35.24 -11.74 36.89
C GLU A 152 -35.97 -13.06 37.19
N GLU A 153 -35.69 -14.12 36.43
CA GLU A 153 -36.23 -15.47 36.66
C GLU A 153 -35.83 -16.03 38.03
N LYS A 154 -34.55 -15.95 38.41
CA LYS A 154 -34.07 -16.38 39.75
C LYS A 154 -34.69 -15.58 40.89
N SER A 155 -34.91 -14.28 40.68
CA SER A 155 -35.60 -13.41 41.65
C SER A 155 -37.06 -13.84 41.82
N ILE A 156 -37.75 -14.24 40.75
CA ILE A 156 -39.12 -14.76 40.80
C ILE A 156 -39.15 -16.12 41.53
N GLU A 157 -38.25 -17.05 41.21
CA GLU A 157 -38.14 -18.35 41.90
C GLU A 157 -37.93 -18.19 43.41
N LEU A 158 -37.00 -17.32 43.83
CA LEU A 158 -36.73 -17.06 45.25
C LEU A 158 -37.95 -16.49 45.99
N ARG A 159 -38.79 -15.70 45.30
CA ARG A 159 -40.05 -15.20 45.87
C ARG A 159 -41.13 -16.28 45.95
N GLY A 160 -41.16 -17.22 45.01
CA GLY A 160 -42.11 -18.35 45.02
C GLY A 160 -41.86 -19.37 46.13
N VAL A 161 -40.64 -19.44 46.67
CA VAL A 161 -40.26 -20.33 47.80
C VAL A 161 -40.61 -19.73 49.17
N LEU A 162 -40.89 -18.43 49.24
CA LEU A 162 -41.17 -17.69 50.49
C LEU A 162 -42.68 -17.57 50.82
N VAL A 163 -43.56 -18.18 50.01
CA VAL A 163 -45.02 -18.27 50.20
C VAL A 163 -45.40 -19.71 50.55
#